data_AF-A0A4V1SEV2-F1
#
_entry.id   AF-A0A4V1SEV2-F1
#
_cell.length_a   1.000
_cell.length_b   1.000
_cell.length_c   1.000
_cell.angle_alpha   90.00
_cell.angle_beta   90.00
_cell.angle_gamma   90.00
#
_symmetry.space_group_name_H-M   'P 1'
#
loop_
_entity.id
_entity.type
_entity.pdbx_description
1 polymer ?
#
loop_
_entity_poly.entity_id
_entity_poly.type
_entity_poly.pdbx_seq_one_letter_code
_entity_poly.pdbx_strand_id
1 'polypeptide(L)' 'AAAKAENVIRRGDTVTIEVDAAGFSITRDGIAMSDAPAGGRVSIKVDEKKPAIQAIAIEPGRAKLSAAGN' A
#
# COMPACT_ATOMS: atom_id res chain seq x y z
N ALA A 1 -13.43 21.75 2.50
CA ALA A 1 -14.01 20.51 3.05
C ALA A 1 -12.91 19.45 3.01
N ALA A 2 -12.43 19.00 4.18
CA ALA A 2 -11.51 17.87 4.25
C ALA A 2 -12.28 16.64 3.74
N ALA A 3 -12.05 16.27 2.47
CA ALA A 3 -12.63 15.07 1.90
C ALA A 3 -12.32 13.95 2.87
N LYS A 4 -13.38 13.36 3.44
CA LYS A 4 -13.30 12.19 4.31
C LYS A 4 -12.26 11.29 3.68
N ALA A 5 -11.18 11.07 4.40
CA ALA A 5 -10.19 10.11 3.99
C ALA A 5 -10.88 8.75 4.17
N GLU A 6 -11.71 8.38 3.19
CA GLU A 6 -12.41 7.11 3.15
C GLU A 6 -11.33 6.05 3.25
N ASN A 7 -11.49 5.12 4.19
CA ASN A 7 -10.59 3.98 4.32
C ASN A 7 -10.68 3.17 3.02
N VAL A 8 -9.81 3.51 2.08
CA VAL A 8 -9.73 2.89 0.77
C VAL A 8 -9.10 1.49 0.88
N ILE A 9 -8.24 1.28 1.88
CA ILE A 9 -7.64 -0.03 2.14
C ILE A 9 -8.04 -0.50 3.55
N ARG A 10 -8.36 -1.80 3.67
CA ARG A 10 -8.69 -2.46 4.93
C ARG A 10 -7.74 -3.62 5.19
N ARG A 11 -7.50 -3.96 6.47
CA ARG A 11 -6.73 -5.15 6.82
C ARG A 11 -7.39 -6.41 6.26
N GLY A 12 -6.60 -7.25 5.60
CA GLY A 12 -7.03 -8.47 4.91
C GLY A 12 -7.44 -8.26 3.46
N ASP A 13 -7.49 -7.01 2.99
CA ASP A 13 -7.82 -6.69 1.61
C ASP A 13 -6.60 -6.94 0.70
N THR A 14 -6.88 -7.41 -0.51
CA THR A 14 -5.84 -7.58 -1.54
C THR A 14 -5.53 -6.21 -2.13
N VAL A 15 -4.29 -5.78 -1.99
CA VAL A 15 -3.81 -4.48 -2.44
C VAL A 15 -2.73 -4.66 -3.50
N THR A 16 -2.92 -4.04 -4.64
CA THR A 16 -1.90 -3.91 -5.67
C THR A 16 -0.98 -2.73 -5.30
N ILE A 17 0.30 -3.03 -5.12
CA ILE A 17 1.34 -2.05 -4.84
C ILE A 17 2.00 -1.63 -6.14
N GLU A 18 1.95 -0.35 -6.45
CA GLU A 18 2.74 0.26 -7.52
C GLU A 18 4.08 0.76 -6.97
N VAL A 19 5.16 0.23 -7.53
CA VAL A 19 6.54 0.62 -7.22
C VAL A 19 7.09 1.38 -8.41
N ASP A 20 7.33 2.68 -8.27
CA ASP A 20 8.13 3.45 -9.22
C ASP A 20 9.56 3.55 -8.69
N ALA A 21 10.48 2.79 -9.29
CA ALA A 21 11.89 2.82 -8.93
C ALA A 21 12.74 3.01 -10.19
N ALA A 22 13.49 4.13 -10.24
CA ALA A 22 14.53 4.41 -11.23
C ALA A 22 14.18 4.07 -12.70
N GLY A 23 12.96 4.42 -13.14
CA GLY A 23 12.50 4.20 -14.52
C GLY A 23 11.75 2.89 -14.76
N PHE A 24 11.48 2.10 -13.72
CA PHE A 24 10.63 0.91 -13.77
C PHE A 24 9.42 1.09 -12.86
N SER A 25 8.23 0.87 -13.44
CA SER A 25 6.98 0.76 -12.70
C SER A 25 6.65 -0.72 -12.58
N ILE A 26 6.64 -1.25 -11.36
CA ILE A 26 6.26 -2.64 -11.07
C ILE A 26 4.99 -2.63 -10.23
N THR A 27 3.96 -3.32 -10.71
CA THR A 27 2.76 -3.63 -9.92
C THR A 27 2.95 -4.97 -9.21
N ARG A 28 2.70 -5.02 -7.90
CA ARG A 28 2.82 -6.24 -7.12
C ARG A 28 1.68 -6.36 -6.12
N ASP A 29 0.97 -7.48 -6.15
CA ASP A 29 -0.13 -7.73 -5.22
C ASP A 29 0.40 -8.10 -3.83
N GLY A 30 -0.32 -7.70 -2.78
CA GLY A 30 -0.04 -8.03 -1.40
C GLY A 30 -1.29 -7.94 -0.55
N ILE A 31 -1.18 -8.33 0.71
CA ILE A 31 -2.28 -8.27 1.67
C ILE A 31 -2.06 -7.11 2.64
N ALA A 32 -3.06 -6.24 2.76
CA ALA A 32 -3.03 -5.17 3.74
C ALA A 32 -3.04 -5.75 5.16
N MET A 33 -2.06 -5.39 5.95
CA MET A 33 -1.94 -5.76 7.37
C MET A 33 -2.60 -4.73 8.30
N SER A 34 -2.93 -3.56 7.77
CA SER A 34 -3.62 -2.47 8.48
C SER A 34 -4.65 -1.83 7.57
N ASP A 35 -5.68 -1.22 8.14
CA ASP A 35 -6.53 -0.30 7.42
C ASP A 35 -5.80 1.04 7.20
N ALA A 36 -6.11 1.71 6.09
CA ALA A 36 -5.59 3.03 5.79
C ALA A 36 -6.56 3.85 4.92
N PRO A 37 -6.67 5.15 5.20
CA PRO A 37 -7.36 6.10 4.34
C PRO A 37 -6.55 6.44 3.09
N ALA A 38 -7.19 7.03 2.07
CA ALA A 38 -6.47 7.59 0.93
C ALA A 38 -5.44 8.64 1.39
N GLY A 39 -4.21 8.51 0.91
CA GLY A 39 -3.02 9.25 1.36
C GLY A 39 -2.41 8.75 2.68
N GLY A 40 -3.03 7.77 3.34
CA GLY A 40 -2.58 7.19 4.61
C GLY A 40 -1.51 6.12 4.43
N ARG A 41 -0.71 5.90 5.47
CA ARG A 41 0.28 4.81 5.50
C ARG A 41 -0.42 3.49 5.81
N VAL A 42 -0.19 2.50 4.96
CA VAL A 42 -0.63 1.12 5.15
C VAL A 42 0.58 0.19 5.20
N SER A 43 0.53 -0.78 6.11
CA SER A 43 1.48 -1.89 6.11
C SER A 43 0.95 -2.98 5.20
N ILE A 44 1.73 -3.38 4.20
CA ILE A 44 1.32 -4.42 3.25
C ILE A 44 2.32 -5.57 3.29
N LYS A 45 1.80 -6.78 3.44
CA LYS A 45 2.56 -8.02 3.43
C LYS A 45 2.43 -8.64 2.05
N VAL A 46 3.50 -8.58 1.27
CA VAL A 46 3.49 -9.12 -0.10
C VAL A 46 3.93 -10.59 -0.13
N ASP A 47 4.87 -10.93 0.73
CA ASP A 47 5.40 -12.28 0.81
C ASP A 47 5.53 -12.61 2.31
N GLU A 48 5.07 -13.79 2.73
CA GLU A 48 5.16 -14.23 4.12
C GLU A 48 6.60 -14.26 4.62
N LYS A 49 7.56 -14.57 3.73
CA LYS A 49 8.99 -14.64 4.01
C LYS A 49 9.67 -13.27 4.02
N LYS A 50 9.04 -12.23 3.45
CA LYS A 50 9.58 -10.86 3.45
C LYS A 50 8.96 -10.01 4.57
N PRO A 51 9.68 -9.01 5.07
CA PRO A 51 9.10 -8.03 5.98
C PRO A 51 7.92 -7.31 5.30
N ALA A 52 6.94 -6.91 6.11
CA ALA A 52 5.87 -6.04 5.63
C ALA A 52 6.48 -4.71 5.20
N ILE A 53 6.03 -4.20 4.05
CA ILE A 53 6.47 -2.93 3.51
C ILE A 53 5.47 -1.85 3.87
N GLN A 54 5.97 -0.64 4.11
CA GLN A 54 5.14 0.55 4.23
C GLN A 54 4.79 1.05 2.84
N ALA A 55 3.51 1.33 2.61
CA ALA A 55 3.02 1.92 1.38
C ALA A 55 2.02 3.04 1.71
N ILE A 56 1.77 3.91 0.75
CA ILE A 56 0.75 4.96 0.85
C ILE A 56 -0.47 4.46 0.08
N ALA A 57 -1.59 4.32 0.77
CA ALA A 57 -2.86 4.03 0.14
C ALA A 57 -3.23 5.19 -0.78
N ILE A 58 -3.49 4.93 -2.06
CA ILE A 58 -3.88 5.98 -3.02
C ILE A 58 -5.35 5.81 -3.41
N GLU A 59 -5.76 4.57 -3.66
CA GLU A 59 -7.08 4.20 -4.15
C GLU A 59 -7.52 2.87 -3.51
N PRO A 60 -8.80 2.49 -3.60
CA PRO A 60 -9.27 1.22 -3.06
C PRO A 60 -8.55 0.04 -3.71
N GLY A 61 -7.93 -0.82 -2.88
CA GLY A 61 -7.11 -1.93 -3.37
C GLY A 61 -5.80 -1.50 -4.06
N ARG A 62 -5.40 -0.22 -3.97
CA ARG A 62 -4.18 0.31 -4.61
C ARG A 62 -3.33 1.12 -3.64
N ALA A 63 -2.07 0.77 -3.55
CA ALA A 63 -1.09 1.49 -2.76
C ALA A 63 0.16 1.80 -3.57
N LYS A 64 0.82 2.90 -3.24
CA LYS A 64 2.12 3.26 -3.79
C LYS A 64 3.21 2.89 -2.79
N LEU A 65 4.25 2.18 -3.24
CA LEU A 65 5.36 1.82 -2.36
C LEU A 65 6.01 3.09 -1.81
N SER A 66 6.03 3.22 -0.48
CA SER A 66 6.87 4.18 0.19
C SER A 66 8.18 3.46 0.46
N ALA A 67 9.23 3.76 -0.31
CA ALA A 67 10.55 3.15 -0.15
C ALA A 67 11.10 3.44 1.27
N ALA A 68 10.77 2.58 2.22
CA ALA A 68 11.34 2.52 3.56
C ALA A 68 11.85 1.09 3.77
N GLY A 69 12.83 0.70 2.94
CA GLY A 69 13.71 -0.43 3.22
C GLY A 69 15.05 0.15 3.65
N ASN A 70 15.45 -0.09 4.90
CA ASN A 70 16.85 0.04 5.32
C ASN A 70 17.66 -1.14 4.79
#